data_AF-A0A965HF42-F1
#
_entry.id   AF-A0A965HF42-F1
#
_cell.length_a   1.000
_cell.length_b   1.000
_cell.length_c   1.000
_cell.angle_alpha   90.00
_cell.angle_beta   90.00
_cell.angle_gamma   90.00
#
_symmetry.space_group_name_H-M   'P 1'
#
loop_
_entity.id
_entity.type
_entity.pdbx_description
1 polymer ?
#
loop_
_entity_poly.entity_id
_entity_poly.type
_entity_poly.pdbx_seq_one_letter_code
_entity_poly.pdbx_strand_id
1 'polypeptide(L)'
;MRTIIKPEFEEVPLATFQPLSFYITTVAFALVHVEIGSAILFALIAGWWFLKTKSLKAVIILHAAANLGLAVYVLISRNWYFW
;
A
#
# COMPACT_ATOMS: atom_id res chain seq x y z
N MET A 1 -7.64 -3.01 6.84
CA MET A 1 -8.73 -4.01 6.85
C MET A 1 -9.92 -3.47 7.63
N ARG A 2 -11.01 -3.05 6.98
CA ARG A 2 -12.19 -2.50 7.70
C ARG A 2 -12.99 -3.56 8.46
N THR A 3 -12.89 -4.82 8.06
CA THR A 3 -13.52 -5.99 8.72
C THR A 3 -13.07 -6.21 10.16
N ILE A 4 -11.88 -5.72 10.53
CA ILE A 4 -11.36 -5.77 11.92
C ILE A 4 -12.10 -4.77 12.82
N ILE A 5 -12.61 -3.68 12.24
CA ILE A 5 -13.34 -2.63 12.96
C ILE A 5 -14.78 -3.08 13.19
N LYS A 6 -15.42 -3.57 12.13
CA LYS A 6 -16.81 -4.07 12.13
C LYS A 6 -16.97 -5.15 11.05
N PRO A 7 -17.69 -6.26 11.31
CA PRO A 7 -17.96 -7.29 10.31
C PRO A 7 -18.63 -6.74 9.04
N GLU A 8 -19.64 -5.89 9.19
CA GLU A 8 -20.31 -5.14 8.11
C GLU A 8 -19.43 -3.95 7.69
N PHE A 9 -18.27 -4.26 7.09
CA PHE A 9 -17.20 -3.30 6.83
C PHE A 9 -17.60 -2.20 5.83
N GLU A 10 -18.65 -2.40 5.04
CA GLU A 10 -19.22 -1.43 4.11
C GLU A 10 -19.83 -0.23 4.85
N GLU A 11 -20.32 -0.44 6.07
CA GLU A 11 -20.85 0.63 6.93
C GLU A 11 -19.74 1.50 7.51
N VAL A 12 -18.50 1.00 7.53
CA VAL A 12 -17.35 1.76 8.02
C VAL A 12 -16.90 2.73 6.91
N PRO A 13 -16.91 4.05 7.13
CA PRO A 13 -16.47 5.02 6.13
C PRO A 13 -15.06 4.71 5.59
N LEU A 14 -14.83 5.01 4.32
CA LEU A 14 -13.48 4.95 3.77
C LEU A 14 -12.55 5.88 4.55
N ALA A 15 -11.30 5.45 4.72
CA ALA A 15 -10.29 6.17 5.48
C ALA A 15 -10.62 6.40 6.98
N THR A 16 -11.55 5.64 7.56
CA THR A 16 -11.61 5.51 9.04
C THR A 16 -10.31 4.92 9.54
N PHE A 17 -9.55 5.72 10.30
CA PHE A 17 -8.28 5.28 10.85
C PHE A 17 -8.50 4.37 12.06
N GLN A 18 -7.90 3.19 12.01
CA GLN A 18 -7.80 2.30 13.15
C GLN A 18 -6.40 1.66 13.15
N PRO A 19 -5.61 1.80 14.23
CA PRO A 19 -4.20 1.41 14.23
C PRO A 19 -3.94 -0.05 13.88
N LEU A 20 -4.69 -0.98 14.47
CA LEU A 20 -4.49 -2.42 14.23
C LEU A 20 -4.74 -2.77 12.75
N SER A 21 -5.82 -2.25 12.19
CA SER A 21 -6.21 -2.41 10.79
C SER A 21 -5.16 -1.81 9.85
N PHE A 22 -4.57 -0.68 10.23
CA PHE A 22 -3.52 -0.02 9.47
C PHE A 22 -2.25 -0.87 9.46
N TYR A 23 -1.70 -1.20 10.63
CA TYR A 23 -0.45 -1.94 10.72
C TYR A 23 -0.54 -3.38 10.22
N ILE A 24 -1.66 -4.08 10.44
CA ILE A 24 -1.85 -5.42 9.85
C ILE A 24 -1.88 -5.32 8.32
N THR A 25 -2.52 -4.31 7.74
CA THR A 25 -2.51 -4.13 6.28
C THR A 25 -1.09 -3.84 5.77
N THR A 26 -0.33 -3.01 6.48
CA THR A 26 1.08 -2.72 6.17
C THR A 26 1.94 -3.99 6.20
N VAL A 27 1.83 -4.79 7.25
CA VAL A 27 2.58 -6.04 7.39
C VAL A 27 2.16 -7.05 6.32
N ALA A 28 0.86 -7.26 6.12
CA ALA A 28 0.34 -8.18 5.11
C ALA A 28 0.81 -7.80 3.70
N PHE A 29 0.82 -6.50 3.38
CA PHE A 29 1.38 -6.01 2.13
C PHE A 29 2.88 -6.32 2.03
N ALA A 30 3.67 -6.03 3.06
CA ALA A 30 5.10 -6.25 3.01
C ALA A 30 5.49 -7.73 2.86
N LEU A 31 4.74 -8.65 3.45
CA LEU A 31 5.02 -10.09 3.44
C LEU A 31 4.91 -10.74 2.06
N VAL A 32 4.25 -10.10 1.08
CA VAL A 32 4.15 -10.62 -0.29
C VAL A 32 5.22 -10.04 -1.24
N HIS A 33 6.17 -9.26 -0.73
CA HIS A 33 7.24 -8.64 -1.50
C HIS A 33 8.60 -9.22 -1.13
N VAL A 34 9.52 -9.28 -2.11
CA VAL A 34 10.91 -9.69 -1.89
C VAL A 34 11.61 -8.70 -0.96
N GLU A 35 11.53 -7.41 -1.27
CA GLU A 35 12.17 -6.34 -0.51
C GLU A 35 11.27 -5.77 0.58
N ILE A 36 11.15 -6.51 1.69
CA ILE A 36 10.25 -6.22 2.82
C ILE A 36 10.40 -4.77 3.32
N GLY A 37 11.62 -4.26 3.47
CA GLY A 37 11.86 -2.91 3.99
C GLY A 37 11.24 -1.81 3.11
N SER A 38 11.43 -1.93 1.79
CA SER A 38 10.85 -0.99 0.82
C SER A 38 9.32 -1.12 0.76
N ALA A 39 8.80 -2.34 0.88
CA ALA A 39 7.37 -2.61 0.87
C ALA A 39 6.66 -2.05 2.12
N ILE A 40 7.28 -2.16 3.31
CA ILE A 40 6.77 -1.52 4.53
C ILE A 40 6.71 0.00 4.33
N LEU A 41 7.80 0.61 3.85
CA LEU A 41 7.84 2.05 3.62
C LEU A 41 6.76 2.51 2.64
N PHE A 42 6.63 1.82 1.51
CA PHE A 42 5.60 2.11 0.52
C PHE A 42 4.19 1.96 1.10
N ALA A 43 3.91 0.89 1.85
CA ALA A 43 2.60 0.67 2.45
C ALA A 43 2.24 1.74 3.51
N LEU A 44 3.23 2.22 4.29
CA LEU A 44 3.02 3.34 5.21
C LEU A 44 2.65 4.63 4.46
N ILE A 45 3.37 4.95 3.38
CA ILE A 45 3.09 6.13 2.55
C ILE A 45 1.72 6.01 1.88
N ALA A 46 1.42 4.86 1.27
CA ALA A 46 0.14 4.60 0.62
C ALA A 46 -1.04 4.64 1.61
N GLY A 47 -0.86 4.08 2.81
CA GLY A 47 -1.82 4.16 3.89
C GLY A 47 -2.07 5.59 4.36
N TRP A 48 -1.02 6.38 4.59
CA TRP A 48 -1.13 7.80 4.92
C TRP A 48 -1.83 8.58 3.80
N TRP A 49 -1.46 8.33 2.54
CA TRP A 49 -2.07 8.95 1.37
C TRP A 49 -3.55 8.62 1.24
N PHE A 50 -3.94 7.38 1.54
CA PHE A 50 -5.33 6.95 1.62
C PHE A 50 -6.11 7.73 2.69
N LEU A 51 -5.53 7.90 3.88
CA LEU A 51 -6.16 8.68 4.96
C LEU A 51 -6.36 10.14 4.56
N LYS A 52 -5.40 10.72 3.83
CA LYS A 52 -5.46 12.11 3.38
C LYS A 52 -6.48 12.33 2.26
N THR A 53 -6.50 11.44 1.26
CA THR A 53 -7.31 11.60 0.04
C THR A 53 -8.69 10.96 0.14
N LYS A 54 -8.89 10.02 1.07
CA LYS A 54 -10.08 9.18 1.21
C LYS A 54 -10.47 8.48 -0.09
N SER A 55 -9.48 8.21 -0.95
CA SER A 55 -9.70 7.75 -2.32
C SER A 55 -8.85 6.52 -2.63
N LEU A 56 -9.53 5.39 -2.90
CA LEU A 56 -8.86 4.19 -3.39
C LEU A 56 -8.23 4.44 -4.77
N LYS A 57 -8.87 5.25 -5.62
CA LYS A 57 -8.30 5.62 -6.93
C LYS A 57 -6.95 6.32 -6.77
N ALA A 58 -6.81 7.19 -5.77
CA ALA A 58 -5.55 7.89 -5.51
C ALA A 58 -4.43 6.92 -5.08
N VAL A 59 -4.75 5.88 -4.32
CA VAL A 59 -3.80 4.82 -3.94
C VAL A 59 -3.43 3.94 -5.14
N ILE A 60 -4.40 3.59 -5.97
CA ILE A 60 -4.15 2.81 -7.21
C ILE A 60 -3.18 3.57 -8.12
N ILE A 61 -3.41 4.87 -8.33
CA ILE A 61 -2.52 5.72 -9.14
C ILE A 61 -1.12 5.80 -8.52
N LEU A 62 -1.03 6.00 -7.20
CA LEU A 62 0.25 6.02 -6.48
C LEU A 62 1.03 4.71 -6.67
N HIS A 63 0.35 3.57 -6.57
CA HIS A 63 0.97 2.26 -6.75
C HIS A 63 1.39 2.02 -8.21
N ALA A 64 0.55 2.38 -9.17
CA ALA A 64 0.91 2.29 -10.59
C ALA A 64 2.13 3.17 -10.93
N ALA A 65 2.22 4.38 -10.37
CA ALA A 65 3.36 5.27 -10.55
C ALA A 65 4.65 4.69 -9.95
N ALA A 66 4.57 4.08 -8.75
CA ALA A 66 5.72 3.41 -8.14
C ALA A 66 6.21 2.23 -8.98
N ASN A 67 5.30 1.38 -9.47
CA ASN A 67 5.65 0.26 -10.35
C ASN A 67 6.23 0.72 -11.68
N LEU A 68 5.69 1.80 -12.26
CA LEU A 68 6.24 2.38 -13.49
C LEU A 68 7.67 2.89 -13.26
N GLY A 69 7.91 3.61 -12.16
CA GLY A 69 9.25 4.07 -11.78
C GLY A 69 10.22 2.91 -11.59
N LEU A 70 9.79 1.85 -10.90
CA LEU A 70 10.58 0.64 -10.71
C LEU A 70 10.86 -0.07 -12.05
N ALA A 71 9.87 -0.20 -12.92
CA ALA A 71 10.03 -0.81 -14.24
C ALA A 71 11.06 -0.05 -15.07
N VAL A 72 10.95 1.29 -15.13
CA VAL A 72 11.94 2.14 -15.82
C VAL A 72 13.33 1.94 -15.24
N TYR A 73 13.46 1.93 -13.91
CA TYR A 73 14.74 1.69 -13.24
C TYR A 73 15.34 0.32 -13.59
N VAL A 74 14.55 -0.75 -13.53
CA VAL A 74 14.99 -2.11 -13.86
C VAL A 74 15.40 -2.23 -15.33
N LEU A 75 14.64 -1.62 -16.25
CA LEU A 75 14.95 -1.63 -17.68
C LEU A 75 16.27 -0.91 -17.99
N ILE A 76 16.56 0.19 -17.30
CA ILE A 76 17.81 0.95 -17.46
C ILE A 76 18.99 0.24 -16.78
N SER A 77 18.83 -0.14 -15.51
CA SER A 77 19.91 -0.66 -14.67
C SER A 77 20.17 -2.16 -14.86
N ARG A 78 19.25 -2.89 -15.49
CA ARG A 78 19.24 -4.36 -15.65
C ARG A 78 19.20 -5.13 -14.33
N ASN A 79 18.88 -4.49 -13.21
CA ASN A 79 18.77 -5.11 -11.90
C ASN A 79 17.43 -5.83 -11.71
N TRP A 80 17.23 -6.93 -12.43
CA TRP A 80 15.98 -7.71 -12.42
C TRP A 80 15.62 -8.32 -11.07
N TYR A 81 16.56 -8.43 -10.14
CA TYR A 81 16.30 -8.89 -8.77
C TYR A 81 15.25 -8.01 -8.04
N PHE A 82 15.09 -6.75 -8.44
CA PHE A 82 14.06 -5.87 -7.86
C PHE A 82 12.66 -6.03 -8.47
N TRP A 83 12.48 -6.88 -9.48
CA TRP A 83 11.20 -7.12 -10.16
C TRP A 83 10.61 -8.48 -9.75
#